data_AF-A0A074YTU6-F1
#
_entry.id   AF-A0A074YTU6-F1
#
_cell.length_a   1.000
_cell.length_b   1.000
_cell.length_c   1.000
_cell.angle_alpha   90.00
_cell.angle_beta   90.00
_cell.angle_gamma   90.00
#
_symmetry.space_group_name_H-M   'P 1'
#
loop_
_entity.id
_entity.type
_entity.pdbx_description
1 polymer ?
#
loop_
_entity_poly.entity_id
_entity_poly.type
_entity_poly.pdbx_seq_one_letter_code
_entity_poly.pdbx_strand_id
1 'polypeptide(L)'
;MGERLPRGRNFVVTINNPTETPDELVRLFLANNIQYAFQRERGREEGTEHYQMCLHFQDAKTCRQVITLLPGCHVEFARNPIAARRYRVKADTGIEGPWTNDEEKTEGAKKENTMHEIVEKYESGTRIHQLAEEYPNLFARNFNNICRTLDLVCHYTPRSTKTEILWFYGKTGTGKSSKALQMVES
;
A
#
# COMPACT_ATOMS: atom_id res chain seq x y z
N MET A 1 29.48 9.07 23.20
CA MET A 1 28.18 9.36 22.56
C MET A 1 27.54 8.00 22.27
N GLY A 2 26.52 7.59 23.03
CA GLY A 2 25.99 6.23 22.97
C GLY A 2 25.26 5.94 21.66
N GLU A 3 25.51 4.78 21.07
CA GLU A 3 24.88 4.35 19.83
C GLU A 3 23.36 4.26 20.02
N ARG A 4 22.61 4.94 19.15
CA ARG A 4 21.15 5.01 19.26
C ARG A 4 20.55 3.73 18.71
N LEU A 5 20.03 2.88 19.59
CA LEU A 5 19.36 1.63 19.20
C LEU A 5 18.21 1.91 18.22
N PRO A 6 18.01 1.02 17.23
CA PRO A 6 16.92 1.16 16.26
C PRO A 6 15.56 1.17 16.96
N ARG A 7 14.65 2.02 16.46
CA ARG A 7 13.30 2.21 16.99
C ARG A 7 12.28 2.11 15.87
N GLY A 8 11.09 1.59 16.20
CA GLY A 8 9.99 1.41 15.27
C GLY A 8 8.66 1.37 16.02
N ARG A 9 7.55 1.48 15.30
CA ARG A 9 6.20 1.46 15.89
C ARG A 9 5.50 0.12 15.76
N ASN A 10 5.89 -0.70 14.78
CA ASN A 10 5.22 -1.94 14.45
C ASN A 10 6.14 -3.13 14.73
N PHE A 11 5.64 -4.10 15.47
CA PHE A 11 6.40 -5.26 15.92
C PHE A 11 5.63 -6.55 15.68
N VAL A 12 6.39 -7.57 15.33
CA VAL A 12 5.96 -8.97 15.39
C VAL A 12 6.53 -9.54 16.68
N VAL A 13 5.66 -10.10 17.51
CA VAL A 13 6.00 -10.70 18.80
C VAL A 13 5.53 -12.14 18.84
N THR A 14 6.36 -13.02 19.38
CA THR A 14 6.03 -14.42 19.68
C THR A 14 6.29 -14.70 21.15
N ILE A 15 5.32 -15.25 21.86
CA ILE A 15 5.47 -15.71 23.26
C ILE A 15 5.28 -17.23 23.25
N ASN A 16 6.36 -17.98 23.47
CA ASN A 16 6.31 -19.44 23.53
C ASN A 16 5.88 -19.89 24.93
N ASN A 17 5.06 -20.94 25.00
CA ASN A 17 4.53 -21.50 26.25
C ASN A 17 3.96 -20.42 27.18
N PRO A 18 3.00 -19.61 26.69
CA PRO A 18 2.51 -18.46 27.44
C PRO A 18 1.85 -18.90 28.74
N THR A 19 2.17 -18.21 29.83
CA THR A 19 1.48 -18.38 31.13
C THR A 19 0.32 -17.41 31.29
N GLU A 20 0.35 -16.32 30.53
CA GLU A 20 -0.64 -15.26 30.52
C GLU A 20 -1.90 -15.68 29.78
N THR A 21 -3.04 -15.30 30.34
CA THR A 21 -4.33 -15.43 29.68
C THR A 21 -4.50 -14.35 28.59
N PRO A 22 -5.35 -14.59 27.58
CA PRO A 22 -5.64 -13.58 26.57
C PRO A 22 -6.17 -12.27 27.17
N ASP A 23 -7.01 -12.36 28.22
CA ASP A 23 -7.58 -11.19 28.89
C ASP A 23 -6.52 -10.34 29.61
N GLU A 24 -5.51 -10.96 30.21
CA GLU A 24 -4.38 -10.24 30.82
C GLU A 24 -3.59 -9.47 29.77
N LEU A 25 -3.33 -10.09 28.61
CA LEU A 25 -2.64 -9.46 27.49
C LEU A 25 -3.47 -8.30 26.91
N VAL A 26 -4.77 -8.50 26.71
CA VAL A 26 -5.70 -7.45 26.26
C VAL A 26 -5.68 -6.26 27.22
N ARG A 27 -5.80 -6.49 28.54
CA ARG A 27 -5.75 -5.43 29.55
C ARG A 27 -4.42 -4.68 29.52
N LEU A 28 -3.30 -5.40 29.38
CA LEU A 28 -1.97 -4.80 29.25
C LEU A 28 -1.88 -3.89 28.02
N PHE A 29 -2.38 -4.34 26.87
CA PHE A 29 -2.32 -3.58 25.63
C PHE A 29 -3.20 -2.33 25.67
N LEU A 30 -4.43 -2.45 26.19
CA LEU A 30 -5.33 -1.32 26.36
C LEU A 30 -4.76 -0.27 27.32
N ALA A 31 -4.19 -0.70 28.46
CA ALA A 31 -3.57 0.20 29.43
C ALA A 31 -2.37 0.98 28.86
N ASN A 32 -1.70 0.44 27.83
CA ASN A 32 -0.57 1.06 27.16
C ASN A 32 -0.95 1.72 25.82
N ASN A 33 -2.24 1.80 25.49
CA ASN A 33 -2.75 2.33 24.22
C ASN A 33 -2.09 1.67 22.98
N ILE A 34 -1.93 0.35 23.04
CA ILE A 34 -1.32 -0.46 21.99
C ILE A 34 -2.44 -1.02 21.10
N GLN A 35 -2.27 -0.85 19.79
CA GLN A 35 -3.05 -1.59 18.81
C GLN A 35 -2.49 -3.01 18.68
N TYR A 36 -3.35 -4.01 18.77
CA TYR A 36 -2.95 -5.41 18.77
C TYR A 36 -3.83 -6.25 17.85
N ALA A 37 -3.21 -7.27 17.28
CA ALA A 37 -3.86 -8.44 16.71
C ALA A 37 -3.04 -9.67 17.10
N PHE A 38 -3.64 -10.62 17.81
CA PHE A 38 -2.95 -11.84 18.21
C PHE A 38 -3.85 -13.07 18.22
N GLN A 39 -3.21 -14.23 18.14
CA GLN A 39 -3.86 -15.54 18.15
C GLN A 39 -2.97 -16.52 18.91
N ARG A 40 -3.59 -17.52 19.54
CA ARG A 40 -2.91 -18.69 20.09
C ARG A 40 -2.77 -19.72 18.99
N GLU A 41 -1.55 -20.15 18.71
CA GLU A 41 -1.22 -21.08 17.64
C GLU A 41 -0.54 -22.33 18.19
N ARG A 42 -0.69 -23.45 17.46
CA ARG A 42 0.09 -24.66 17.71
C ARG A 42 1.48 -24.53 17.10
N GLY A 43 2.50 -24.80 17.89
CA GLY A 43 3.89 -24.90 17.46
C GLY A 43 4.14 -26.10 16.54
N ARG A 44 5.33 -26.14 15.94
CA ARG A 44 5.73 -27.25 15.05
C ARG A 44 6.03 -28.55 15.78
N GLU A 45 6.39 -28.45 17.06
CA GLU A 45 6.63 -29.58 17.94
C GLU A 45 5.35 -29.91 18.73
N GLU A 46 5.09 -31.19 18.92
CA GLU A 46 3.88 -31.69 19.58
C GLU A 46 3.78 -31.12 21.01
N GLY A 47 2.74 -30.34 21.28
CA GLY A 47 2.45 -29.78 22.61
C GLY A 47 3.08 -28.41 22.93
N THR A 48 3.82 -27.78 22.01
CA THR A 48 4.29 -26.40 22.21
C THR A 48 3.25 -25.43 21.67
N GLU A 49 2.75 -24.53 22.49
CA GLU A 49 1.80 -23.48 22.07
C GLU A 49 2.47 -22.12 22.16
N HIS A 50 2.06 -21.18 21.31
CA HIS A 50 2.59 -19.83 21.33
C HIS A 50 1.53 -18.80 21.01
N TYR A 51 1.66 -17.60 21.60
CA TYR A 51 0.98 -16.43 21.07
C TYR A 51 1.79 -15.83 19.96
N GLN A 52 1.14 -15.61 18.82
CA GLN A 52 1.71 -14.87 17.71
C GLN A 52 0.97 -13.53 17.60
N MET A 53 1.69 -12.43 17.84
CA MET A 53 1.10 -11.09 18.04
C MET A 53 1.70 -10.05 17.11
N CYS A 54 0.88 -9.21 16.51
CA CYS A 54 1.30 -7.98 15.86
C CYS A 54 0.91 -6.80 16.74
N LEU A 55 1.89 -5.97 17.13
CA LEU A 55 1.69 -4.84 18.02
C LEU A 55 2.06 -3.53 17.32
N HIS A 56 1.25 -2.51 17.53
CA HIS A 56 1.52 -1.15 17.09
C HIS A 56 1.42 -0.15 18.24
N PHE A 57 2.52 0.57 18.43
CA PHE A 57 2.68 1.57 19.46
C PHE A 57 2.52 2.98 18.86
N GLN A 58 1.86 3.87 19.60
CA GLN A 58 1.76 5.29 19.22
C GLN A 58 3.16 5.94 19.07
N ASP A 59 4.06 5.63 20.00
CA ASP A 59 5.45 6.10 19.97
C ASP A 59 6.41 4.99 19.57
N ALA A 60 7.44 5.35 18.81
CA ALA A 60 8.46 4.39 18.38
C ALA A 60 9.18 3.78 19.60
N LYS A 61 9.24 2.46 19.70
CA LYS A 61 9.93 1.71 20.77
C LYS A 61 11.18 1.02 20.22
N THR A 62 12.12 0.66 21.09
CA THR A 62 13.19 -0.31 20.76
C THR A 62 12.67 -1.73 21.02
N CYS A 63 13.30 -2.75 20.41
CA CYS A 63 13.00 -4.15 20.75
C CYS A 63 13.15 -4.43 22.25
N ARG A 64 14.18 -3.85 22.89
CA ARG A 64 14.38 -3.97 24.35
C ARG A 64 13.20 -3.44 25.16
N GLN A 65 12.61 -2.31 24.76
CA GLN A 65 11.42 -1.78 25.44
C GLN A 65 10.21 -2.70 25.30
N VAL A 66 10.06 -3.36 24.15
CA VAL A 66 8.99 -4.35 23.95
C VAL A 66 9.23 -5.59 24.80
N ILE A 67 10.47 -6.10 24.89
CA ILE A 67 10.84 -7.23 25.76
C ILE A 67 10.61 -6.89 27.24
N THR A 68 10.86 -5.64 27.66
CA THR A 68 10.56 -5.22 29.03
C THR A 68 9.06 -5.24 29.32
N LEU A 69 8.22 -4.91 28.33
CA LEU A 69 6.77 -4.97 28.47
C LEU A 69 6.22 -6.41 28.44
N LEU A 70 6.84 -7.27 27.64
CA LEU A 70 6.48 -8.68 27.46
C LEU A 70 7.72 -9.56 27.72
N PRO A 71 8.02 -9.87 28.99
CA PRO A 71 9.20 -10.67 29.34
C PRO A 71 9.18 -12.05 28.66
N GLY A 72 10.33 -12.51 28.18
CA GLY A 72 10.46 -13.82 27.53
C GLY A 72 9.95 -13.89 26.08
N CYS A 73 9.47 -12.79 25.51
CA CYS A 73 9.04 -12.78 24.11
C CYS A 73 10.20 -12.71 23.12
N HIS A 74 9.98 -13.27 21.93
CA HIS A 74 10.76 -12.97 20.73
C HIS A 74 10.12 -11.80 20.01
N VAL A 75 10.91 -10.78 19.64
CA VAL A 75 10.41 -9.57 19.00
C VAL A 75 11.25 -9.16 17.80
N GLU A 76 10.56 -8.79 16.72
CA GLU A 76 11.16 -8.26 15.50
C GLU A 76 10.38 -7.04 15.00
N PHE A 77 11.04 -6.17 14.25
CA PHE A 77 10.34 -5.10 13.53
C PHE A 77 9.47 -5.69 12.41
N ALA A 78 8.22 -5.25 12.33
CA ALA A 78 7.34 -5.68 11.24
C ALA A 78 7.79 -5.03 9.92
N ARG A 79 8.31 -5.84 8.99
CA ARG A 79 8.73 -5.37 7.65
C ARG A 79 7.56 -4.83 6.84
N ASN A 80 6.39 -5.46 6.95
CA ASN A 80 5.15 -5.01 6.33
C ASN A 80 4.04 -5.07 7.39
N PRO A 81 3.80 -3.98 8.13
CA PRO A 81 2.83 -3.96 9.22
C PRO A 81 1.41 -4.30 8.79
N ILE A 82 1.00 -3.85 7.61
CA ILE A 82 -0.34 -4.11 7.05
C ILE A 82 -0.48 -5.60 6.74
N ALA A 83 0.51 -6.19 6.08
CA ALA A 83 0.49 -7.63 5.79
C ALA A 83 0.58 -8.46 7.08
N ALA A 84 1.43 -8.07 8.05
CA ALA A 84 1.62 -8.80 9.30
C ALA A 84 0.32 -8.88 10.12
N ARG A 85 -0.50 -7.82 10.12
CA ARG A 85 -1.83 -7.82 10.76
C ARG A 85 -2.81 -8.73 10.01
N ARG A 86 -2.85 -8.67 8.68
CA ARG A 86 -3.77 -9.48 7.85
C ARG A 86 -3.43 -10.96 7.79
N TYR A 87 -2.14 -11.32 7.75
CA TYR A 87 -1.67 -12.69 7.53
C TYR A 87 -1.88 -13.62 8.72
N ARG A 88 -2.16 -13.08 9.91
CA ARG A 88 -2.19 -13.86 11.17
C ARG A 88 -3.52 -14.47 11.54
N VAL A 89 -4.56 -14.23 10.75
CA VAL A 89 -5.82 -14.98 10.85
C VAL A 89 -5.77 -16.15 9.85
N LYS A 90 -4.76 -17.01 9.95
CA LYS A 90 -4.76 -18.29 9.22
C LYS A 90 -5.43 -19.33 10.11
N ALA A 91 -6.59 -19.82 9.67
CA ALA A 91 -7.41 -20.78 10.40
C ALA A 91 -6.72 -22.14 10.65
N ASP A 92 -5.62 -22.45 9.97
CA ASP A 92 -5.04 -23.80 9.90
C ASP A 92 -4.19 -24.18 11.13
N THR A 93 -3.59 -23.19 11.82
CA THR A 93 -2.75 -23.42 13.02
C THR A 93 -3.34 -22.82 14.29
N GLY A 94 -4.53 -22.24 14.18
CA GLY A 94 -5.22 -21.53 15.25
C GLY A 94 -5.82 -22.46 16.29
N ILE A 95 -5.46 -22.25 17.56
CA ILE A 95 -6.10 -22.92 18.71
C ILE A 95 -7.20 -22.03 19.28
N GLU A 96 -6.92 -20.74 19.44
CA GLU A 96 -7.80 -19.80 20.14
C GLU A 96 -7.56 -18.36 19.66
N GLY A 97 -8.62 -17.53 19.62
CA GLY A 97 -8.61 -16.18 19.05
C GLY A 97 -9.29 -16.12 17.67
N PRO A 98 -9.07 -15.07 16.85
CA PRO A 98 -8.16 -13.95 17.06
C PRO A 98 -8.72 -12.88 18.02
N TRP A 99 -7.84 -12.26 18.80
CA TRP A 99 -8.14 -11.05 19.57
C TRP A 99 -7.55 -9.83 18.89
N THR A 100 -8.36 -8.80 18.73
CA THR A 100 -7.89 -7.54 18.15
C THR A 100 -8.66 -6.34 18.70
N ASN A 101 -7.96 -5.21 18.85
CA ASN A 101 -8.55 -3.88 19.04
C ASN A 101 -8.18 -2.94 17.88
N ASP A 102 -7.58 -3.47 16.82
CA ASP A 102 -7.74 -2.84 15.53
C ASP A 102 -9.22 -3.02 15.21
N GLU A 103 -10.02 -1.99 15.49
CA GLU A 103 -11.10 -1.67 14.58
C GLU A 103 -10.53 -1.91 13.19
N GLU A 104 -11.20 -2.70 12.35
CA GLU A 104 -10.89 -2.67 10.94
C GLU A 104 -11.09 -1.21 10.49
N LYS A 105 -10.09 -0.36 10.69
CA LYS A 105 -9.61 0.51 9.64
C LYS A 105 -9.27 -0.48 8.55
N THR A 106 -10.31 -0.79 7.78
CA THR A 106 -10.26 -0.83 6.35
C THR A 106 -9.41 0.38 5.89
N GLU A 107 -8.10 0.32 6.12
CA GLU A 107 -7.03 0.73 5.22
C GLU A 107 -6.81 -0.39 4.18
N GLY A 108 -7.71 -1.37 4.17
CA GLY A 108 -8.39 -1.77 2.94
C GLY A 108 -9.72 -1.04 2.83
N ALA A 109 -9.74 0.29 2.83
CA ALA A 109 -10.59 0.93 1.86
C ALA A 109 -10.13 0.23 0.60
N LYS A 110 -11.01 -0.56 -0.01
CA LYS A 110 -10.92 -0.67 -1.45
C LYS A 110 -10.49 0.74 -1.85
N LYS A 111 -9.34 0.91 -2.50
CA LYS A 111 -9.36 1.89 -3.57
C LYS A 111 -10.48 1.35 -4.45
N GLU A 112 -11.71 1.69 -4.09
CA GLU A 112 -12.81 1.92 -4.99
C GLU A 112 -12.11 2.66 -6.09
N ASN A 113 -11.95 1.91 -7.16
CA ASN A 113 -10.76 1.95 -7.97
C ASN A 113 -10.82 3.28 -8.67
N THR A 114 -10.33 4.34 -8.03
CA THR A 114 -10.81 5.71 -8.29
C THR A 114 -10.42 6.11 -9.70
N MET A 115 -9.33 5.50 -10.18
CA MET A 115 -8.92 5.54 -11.57
C MET A 115 -9.89 4.81 -12.51
N HIS A 116 -10.39 3.63 -12.16
CA HIS A 116 -11.42 2.95 -12.96
C HIS A 116 -12.74 3.72 -12.94
N GLU A 117 -13.16 4.27 -11.80
CA GLU A 117 -14.37 5.12 -11.73
C GLU A 117 -14.21 6.38 -12.59
N ILE A 118 -13.04 7.04 -12.52
CA ILE A 118 -12.73 8.18 -13.39
C ILE A 118 -12.76 7.79 -14.87
N VAL A 119 -12.22 6.63 -15.24
CA VAL A 119 -12.26 6.11 -16.62
C VAL A 119 -13.70 5.85 -17.05
N GLU A 120 -14.50 5.13 -16.25
CA GLU A 120 -15.90 4.81 -16.56
C GLU A 120 -16.77 6.07 -16.69
N LYS A 121 -16.59 7.04 -15.78
CA LYS A 121 -17.27 8.35 -15.86
C LYS A 121 -16.85 9.12 -17.11
N TYR A 122 -15.56 9.07 -17.48
CA TYR A 122 -15.08 9.71 -18.68
C TYR A 122 -15.61 9.05 -19.96
N GLU A 123 -15.62 7.71 -20.02
CA GLU A 123 -16.17 6.91 -21.11
C GLU A 123 -17.68 7.11 -21.29
N SER A 124 -18.41 7.31 -20.19
CA SER A 124 -19.84 7.66 -20.21
C SER A 124 -20.12 9.13 -20.59
N GLY A 125 -19.08 9.93 -20.88
CA GLY A 125 -19.18 11.27 -21.44
C GLY A 125 -18.93 12.42 -20.46
N THR A 126 -18.56 12.12 -19.21
CA THR A 126 -18.20 13.16 -18.22
C THR A 126 -16.92 13.88 -18.67
N ARG A 127 -16.95 15.21 -18.66
CA ARG A 127 -15.79 16.01 -19.09
C ARG A 127 -14.74 16.08 -17.99
N ILE A 128 -13.48 16.20 -18.38
CA ILE A 128 -12.34 16.19 -17.44
C ILE A 128 -12.40 17.28 -16.36
N HIS A 129 -12.97 18.46 -16.65
CA HIS A 129 -13.13 19.52 -15.66
C HIS A 129 -14.17 19.17 -14.59
N GLN A 130 -15.24 18.46 -14.95
CA GLN A 130 -16.27 17.99 -14.01
C GLN A 130 -15.67 16.93 -13.07
N LEU A 131 -14.81 16.05 -13.60
CA LEU A 131 -14.05 15.09 -12.79
C LEU A 131 -13.05 15.80 -11.85
N ALA A 132 -12.45 16.91 -12.29
CA ALA A 132 -11.56 17.69 -11.43
C ALA A 132 -12.30 18.40 -10.29
N GLU A 133 -13.54 18.85 -10.53
CA GLU A 133 -14.42 19.41 -9.52
C GLU A 133 -14.90 18.35 -8.52
N GLU A 134 -15.19 17.15 -8.99
CA GLU A 134 -15.64 16.03 -8.15
C GLU A 134 -14.47 15.41 -7.33
N TYR A 135 -13.26 15.34 -7.89
CA TYR A 135 -12.08 14.75 -7.27
C TYR A 135 -10.90 15.74 -7.12
N PRO A 136 -11.08 16.91 -6.46
CA PRO A 136 -10.10 18.01 -6.49
C PRO A 136 -8.77 17.63 -5.85
N ASN A 137 -8.80 16.89 -4.73
CA ASN A 137 -7.58 16.44 -4.04
C ASN A 137 -6.77 15.42 -4.88
N LEU A 138 -7.46 14.58 -5.65
CA LEU A 138 -6.82 13.58 -6.49
C LEU A 138 -6.22 14.24 -7.72
N PHE A 139 -6.94 15.16 -8.37
CA PHE A 139 -6.44 15.94 -9.49
C PHE A 139 -5.26 16.82 -9.07
N ALA A 140 -5.31 17.48 -7.91
CA ALA A 140 -4.19 18.29 -7.41
C ALA A 140 -2.88 17.50 -7.24
N ARG A 141 -2.95 16.22 -6.86
CA ARG A 141 -1.78 15.37 -6.63
C ARG A 141 -1.34 14.59 -7.87
N ASN A 142 -2.30 14.14 -8.68
CA ASN A 142 -2.09 13.11 -9.70
C ASN A 142 -2.58 13.51 -11.11
N PHE A 143 -2.83 14.80 -11.38
CA PHE A 143 -3.36 15.30 -12.66
C PHE A 143 -2.76 14.63 -13.90
N ASN A 144 -1.42 14.64 -14.00
CA ASN A 144 -0.70 14.10 -15.16
C ASN A 144 -0.93 12.60 -15.36
N ASN A 145 -1.01 11.84 -14.27
CA ASN A 145 -1.27 10.40 -14.34
C ASN A 145 -2.70 10.14 -14.79
N ILE A 146 -3.67 10.92 -14.30
CA ILE A 146 -5.07 10.80 -14.71
C ILE A 146 -5.22 11.06 -16.21
N CYS A 147 -4.69 12.18 -16.71
CA CYS A 147 -4.78 12.54 -18.12
C CYS A 147 -4.13 11.48 -19.03
N ARG A 148 -2.94 10.97 -18.66
CA ARG A 148 -2.26 9.92 -19.41
C ARG A 148 -3.05 8.61 -19.45
N THR A 149 -3.66 8.22 -18.33
CA THR A 149 -4.51 7.03 -18.31
C THR A 149 -5.72 7.19 -19.21
N LEU A 150 -6.40 8.34 -19.17
CA LEU A 150 -7.54 8.60 -20.05
C LEU A 150 -7.12 8.60 -21.53
N ASP A 151 -5.96 9.17 -21.86
CA ASP A 151 -5.41 9.15 -23.23
C ASP A 151 -5.13 7.71 -23.70
N LEU A 152 -4.47 6.91 -22.87
CA LEU A 152 -4.11 5.52 -23.21
C LEU A 152 -5.31 4.57 -23.28
N VAL A 153 -6.33 4.79 -22.46
CA VAL A 153 -7.47 3.87 -22.37
C VAL A 153 -8.59 4.29 -23.32
N CYS A 154 -8.92 5.57 -23.36
CA CYS A 154 -10.09 6.06 -24.08
C CYS A 154 -9.76 6.60 -25.49
N HIS A 155 -8.52 7.05 -25.73
CA HIS A 155 -8.12 7.71 -26.98
C HIS A 155 -7.05 6.97 -27.76
N TYR A 156 -6.53 5.86 -27.23
CA TYR A 156 -5.51 5.08 -27.93
C TYR A 156 -6.08 4.47 -29.20
N THR A 157 -5.66 5.03 -30.32
CA THR A 157 -5.92 4.51 -31.65
C THR A 157 -4.62 3.88 -32.18
N PRO A 158 -4.56 2.54 -32.34
CA PRO A 158 -3.44 1.90 -32.98
C PRO A 158 -3.26 2.51 -34.37
N ARG A 159 -2.04 2.95 -34.71
CA ARG A 159 -1.76 3.47 -36.05
C ARG A 159 -1.99 2.34 -37.06
N SER A 160 -2.99 2.51 -37.93
CA SER A 160 -3.28 1.59 -39.03
C SER A 160 -2.51 1.91 -40.30
N THR A 161 -2.00 3.13 -40.43
CA THR A 161 -1.28 3.61 -41.61
C THR A 161 0.23 3.61 -41.38
N LYS A 162 0.97 3.06 -42.35
CA LYS A 162 2.43 3.13 -42.37
C LYS A 162 2.84 4.59 -42.52
N THR A 163 3.63 5.11 -41.57
CA THR A 163 4.18 6.46 -41.67
C THR A 163 5.21 6.51 -42.79
N GLU A 164 4.95 7.30 -43.83
CA GLU A 164 5.95 7.62 -44.85
C GLU A 164 6.75 8.84 -44.41
N ILE A 165 8.07 8.70 -44.37
CA ILE A 165 8.98 9.77 -43.98
C ILE A 165 9.70 10.25 -45.23
N LEU A 166 9.49 11.51 -45.60
CA LEU A 166 10.20 12.16 -46.69
C LEU A 166 11.37 12.97 -46.13
N TRP A 167 12.59 12.60 -46.50
CA TRP A 167 13.79 13.30 -46.07
C TRP A 167 14.29 14.27 -47.14
N PHE A 168 14.14 15.56 -46.89
CA PHE A 168 14.69 16.62 -47.73
C PHE A 168 16.08 17.02 -47.22
N TYR A 169 17.12 16.75 -48.01
CA TYR A 169 18.51 17.10 -47.68
C TYR A 169 19.16 17.94 -48.79
N GLY A 170 20.09 18.83 -48.41
CA GLY A 170 20.79 19.73 -49.34
C GLY A 170 21.26 21.03 -48.69
N LYS A 171 22.05 21.83 -49.43
CA LYS A 171 22.63 23.11 -48.97
C LYS A 171 21.58 24.10 -48.44
N THR A 172 21.96 25.01 -47.55
CA THR A 172 21.06 26.07 -47.04
C THR A 172 20.53 26.93 -48.19
N GLY A 173 19.27 27.38 -48.12
CA GLY A 173 18.65 28.22 -49.15
C GLY A 173 18.06 27.49 -50.36
N THR A 174 18.19 26.16 -50.47
CA THR A 174 17.69 25.39 -51.63
C THR A 174 16.20 25.03 -51.57
N GLY A 175 15.40 25.74 -50.77
CA GLY A 175 13.94 25.57 -50.76
C GLY A 175 13.40 24.29 -50.08
N LYS A 176 14.21 23.53 -49.32
CA LYS A 176 13.77 22.28 -48.65
C LYS A 176 12.54 22.46 -47.77
N SER A 177 12.52 23.51 -46.93
CA SER A 177 11.38 23.82 -46.06
C SER A 177 10.15 24.26 -46.85
N SER A 178 10.33 25.00 -47.94
CA SER A 178 9.25 25.41 -48.84
C SER A 178 8.63 24.21 -49.56
N LYS A 179 9.47 23.26 -50.01
CA LYS A 179 9.01 22.01 -50.64
C LYS A 179 8.23 21.13 -49.66
N ALA A 180 8.72 21.02 -48.41
CA ALA A 180 8.01 20.29 -47.35
C ALA A 180 6.64 20.93 -47.06
N LEU A 181 6.56 22.27 -47.00
CA LEU A 181 5.30 22.98 -46.78
C LEU A 181 4.30 22.76 -47.92
N GLN A 182 4.75 22.89 -49.17
CA GLN A 182 3.90 22.66 -50.35
C GLN A 182 3.28 21.26 -50.39
N MET A 183 3.97 20.24 -49.87
CA MET A 183 3.50 18.86 -49.84
C MET A 183 2.51 18.55 -48.71
N VAL A 184 2.38 19.44 -47.71
CA VAL A 184 1.38 19.31 -46.64
C VAL A 184 0.04 19.95 -47.03
N GLU A 185 0.08 20.96 -47.91
CA GLU A 185 -1.10 21.72 -48.37
C GLU A 185 -1.83 21.08 -49.57
N SER A 186 -1.26 20.01 -50.14
CA SER A 186 -1.78 19.25 -51.29
C SER A 186 -2.32 17.90 -50.88
#